data_AF-A0A0U3VD75-F1
#
_entry.id   AF-A0A0U3VD75-F1
#
_cell.length_a   1.000
_cell.length_b   1.000
_cell.length_c   1.000
_cell.angle_alpha   90.00
_cell.angle_beta   90.00
_cell.angle_gamma   90.00
#
_symmetry.space_group_name_H-M   'P 1'
#
loop_
_entity.id
_entity.type
_entity.pdbx_description
1 polymer ?
#
loop_
_entity_poly.entity_id
_entity_poly.type
_entity_poly.pdbx_seq_one_letter_code
_entity_poly.pdbx_strand_id
1 'polypeptide(L)'
;MKFRLHNKDGKEVQAIANSLPDGELQIIAARVDEIMNKRGMSPIVAPACAWMLRHFDHEAMGMFDMDDELEMAADAFMRDMMITAAKRERAIEIWKHKHSYDEVA
;
A
#
# COMPACT_ATOMS: atom_id res chain seq x y z
N MET A 1 -14.14 -14.19 1.46
CA MET A 1 -15.28 -13.24 1.33
C MET A 1 -14.79 -12.01 0.57
N LYS A 2 -15.24 -11.75 -0.67
CA LYS A 2 -14.83 -10.55 -1.43
C LYS A 2 -15.62 -9.37 -0.89
N PHE A 3 -14.96 -8.50 -0.12
CA PHE A 3 -15.53 -7.22 0.30
C PHE A 3 -15.70 -6.35 -0.96
N ARG A 4 -16.93 -6.27 -1.50
CA ARG A 4 -17.27 -5.34 -2.58
C ARG A 4 -18.01 -4.18 -1.96
N LEU A 5 -17.32 -3.07 -1.75
CA LEU A 5 -17.96 -1.78 -1.50
C LEU A 5 -18.72 -1.40 -2.78
N HIS A 6 -19.98 -0.94 -2.68
CA HIS A 6 -20.63 -0.32 -3.81
C HIS A 6 -19.89 0.98 -4.16
N ASN A 7 -20.03 1.48 -5.39
CA ASN A 7 -19.27 2.64 -5.87
C ASN A 7 -19.48 3.90 -5.00
N LYS A 8 -20.65 4.01 -4.34
CA LYS A 8 -20.96 5.07 -3.37
C LYS A 8 -20.16 4.90 -2.07
N ASP A 9 -20.13 3.70 -1.51
CA ASP A 9 -19.42 3.38 -0.26
C ASP A 9 -17.90 3.57 -0.43
N GLY A 10 -17.37 3.24 -1.62
CA GLY A 10 -15.96 3.48 -1.95
C GLY A 10 -15.56 4.96 -1.90
N LYS A 11 -16.46 5.86 -2.31
CA LYS A 11 -16.21 7.32 -2.21
C LYS A 11 -16.22 7.79 -0.77
N GLU A 12 -17.13 7.30 0.07
CA GLU A 12 -17.19 7.65 1.49
C GLU A 12 -15.96 7.14 2.25
N VAL A 13 -15.56 5.89 2.03
CA VAL A 13 -14.33 5.31 2.59
C VAL A 13 -13.11 6.14 2.17
N GLN A 14 -13.02 6.55 0.90
CA GLN A 14 -11.92 7.39 0.45
C GLN A 14 -11.94 8.79 1.09
N ALA A 15 -13.13 9.36 1.34
CA ALA A 15 -13.26 10.63 2.06
C ALA A 15 -12.75 10.51 3.51
N ILE A 16 -13.14 9.45 4.22
CA ILE A 16 -12.66 9.15 5.57
C ILE A 16 -11.14 8.95 5.58
N ALA A 17 -10.60 8.19 4.62
CA ALA A 17 -9.16 7.95 4.52
C ALA A 17 -8.37 9.25 4.30
N ASN A 18 -8.95 10.21 3.57
CA ASN A 18 -8.32 11.51 3.32
C ASN A 18 -8.39 12.45 4.52
N SER A 19 -9.35 12.24 5.43
CA SER A 19 -9.58 13.08 6.62
C SER A 19 -9.06 12.44 7.91
N LEU A 20 -8.22 11.41 7.85
CA LEU A 20 -7.64 10.79 9.05
C LEU A 20 -6.80 11.83 9.82
N PRO A 21 -6.93 11.89 11.16
CA PRO A 21 -6.12 12.77 11.99
C PRO A 21 -4.61 12.46 11.88
N ASP A 22 -3.77 13.47 12.08
CA ASP A 22 -2.31 13.32 12.01
C ASP A 22 -1.76 12.23 12.94
N GLY A 23 -2.34 12.07 14.13
CA GLY A 23 -1.95 11.00 15.05
C GLY A 23 -2.18 9.59 14.47
N GLU A 24 -3.29 9.37 13.77
CA GLU A 24 -3.57 8.12 13.07
C GLU A 24 -2.62 7.93 11.89
N LEU A 25 -2.30 9.00 11.16
CA LEU A 25 -1.33 8.96 10.07
C LEU A 25 0.08 8.60 10.56
N GLN A 26 0.49 9.11 11.73
CA GLN A 26 1.77 8.76 12.36
C GLN A 26 1.82 7.29 12.78
N ILE A 27 0.75 6.76 13.38
CA ILE A 27 0.66 5.34 13.75
C ILE A 27 0.75 4.46 12.50
N ILE A 28 0.04 4.83 11.42
CA ILE A 28 0.10 4.12 10.13
C ILE A 28 1.53 4.15 9.57
N ALA A 29 2.16 5.33 9.53
CA ALA A 29 3.52 5.47 9.02
C ALA A 29 4.51 4.59 9.81
N ALA A 30 4.49 4.67 11.14
CA ALA A 30 5.37 3.87 11.99
C ALA A 30 5.19 2.36 11.78
N ARG A 31 3.93 1.89 11.66
CA ARG A 31 3.64 0.48 11.36
C ARG A 31 4.18 0.07 9.99
N VAL A 32 4.01 0.89 8.97
CA VAL A 32 4.52 0.60 7.62
C VAL A 32 6.04 0.57 7.62
N ASP A 33 6.69 1.53 8.29
CA ASP A 33 8.15 1.60 8.41
C ASP A 33 8.70 0.37 9.15
N GLU A 34 8.03 -0.12 10.21
CA GLU A 34 8.40 -1.36 10.88
C GLU A 34 8.32 -2.58 9.95
N ILE A 35 7.27 -2.67 9.12
CA ILE A 35 7.12 -3.77 8.15
C ILE A 35 8.21 -3.69 7.07
N MET A 36 8.50 -2.50 6.56
CA MET A 36 9.55 -2.28 5.56
C MET A 36 10.92 -2.64 6.12
N ASN A 37 11.25 -2.22 7.35
CA ASN A 37 12.54 -2.48 7.99
C ASN A 37 12.79 -3.98 8.30
N LYS A 38 11.74 -4.78 8.46
CA LYS A 38 11.87 -6.23 8.63
C LYS A 38 12.15 -6.96 7.32
N ARG A 39 12.00 -6.28 6.19
CA ARG A 39 12.16 -6.89 4.87
C ARG A 39 13.60 -6.76 4.40
N GLY A 40 14.13 -7.84 3.82
CA GLY A 40 15.51 -7.88 3.31
C GLY A 40 15.68 -7.59 1.82
N MET A 41 14.63 -7.66 1.00
CA MET A 41 14.66 -7.42 -0.45
C MET A 41 13.34 -6.84 -0.95
N SER A 42 13.36 -6.06 -2.04
CA SER A 42 12.16 -5.47 -2.61
C SER A 42 11.22 -6.42 -3.35
N PRO A 43 9.91 -6.52 -2.97
CA PRO A 43 8.94 -7.42 -3.55
C PRO A 43 8.45 -6.93 -4.92
N ILE A 44 8.84 -5.72 -5.33
CA ILE A 44 8.50 -5.15 -6.65
C ILE A 44 9.63 -5.37 -7.65
N VAL A 45 10.89 -5.19 -7.23
CA VAL A 45 12.04 -5.24 -8.13
C VAL A 45 12.12 -6.61 -8.81
N ALA A 46 12.07 -7.70 -8.06
CA ALA A 46 12.17 -9.04 -8.63
C ALA A 46 11.05 -9.36 -9.68
N PRO A 47 9.75 -9.10 -9.41
CA PRO A 47 8.71 -9.25 -10.44
C PRO A 47 8.89 -8.33 -11.65
N ALA A 48 9.34 -7.08 -11.45
CA ALA A 48 9.61 -6.15 -12.54
C ALA A 48 10.74 -6.67 -13.44
N CYS A 49 11.85 -7.13 -12.84
CA CYS A 49 12.97 -7.75 -13.54
C CYS A 49 12.52 -8.99 -14.33
N ALA A 50 11.71 -9.86 -13.72
CA ALA A 50 11.17 -11.06 -14.37
C ALA A 50 10.27 -10.74 -15.58
N TRP A 51 9.53 -9.63 -15.55
CA TRP A 51 8.73 -9.17 -16.69
C TRP A 51 9.61 -8.59 -17.80
N MET A 52 10.58 -7.75 -17.44
CA MET A 52 11.49 -7.10 -18.39
C MET A 52 12.41 -8.09 -19.10
N LEU A 53 12.82 -9.18 -18.45
CA LEU A 53 13.58 -10.28 -19.05
C LEU A 53 12.89 -10.96 -20.25
N ARG A 54 11.60 -10.68 -20.48
CA ARG A 54 10.88 -11.15 -21.68
C ARG A 54 11.14 -10.28 -22.92
N HIS A 55 11.76 -9.13 -22.72
CA HIS A 55 11.88 -8.06 -23.72
C HIS A 55 13.32 -7.57 -23.90
N PHE A 56 14.18 -7.80 -22.91
CA PHE A 56 15.56 -7.29 -22.88
C PHE A 56 16.57 -8.40 -22.54
N ASP A 57 17.82 -8.19 -22.92
CA ASP A 57 18.91 -9.14 -22.71
C ASP A 57 19.24 -9.34 -21.22
N HIS A 58 19.64 -10.57 -20.89
CA HIS A 58 19.83 -11.01 -19.50
C HIS A 58 20.92 -10.23 -18.75
N GLU A 59 21.96 -9.79 -19.45
CA GLU A 59 23.09 -9.06 -18.85
C GLU A 59 22.68 -7.66 -18.36
N ALA A 60 21.88 -6.93 -19.15
CA ALA A 60 21.36 -5.63 -18.75
C ALA A 60 20.40 -5.74 -17.56
N MET A 61 19.62 -6.82 -17.52
CA MET A 61 18.68 -7.07 -16.42
C MET A 61 19.38 -7.49 -15.12
N GLY A 62 20.53 -8.16 -15.20
CA GLY A 62 21.35 -8.49 -14.03
C GLY A 62 21.97 -7.27 -13.34
N MET A 63 21.98 -6.11 -13.98
CA MET A 63 22.47 -4.86 -13.38
C MET A 63 21.47 -4.21 -12.43
N PHE A 64 20.19 -4.60 -12.46
CA PHE A 64 19.15 -4.05 -11.60
C PHE A 64 19.33 -4.45 -10.12
N ASP A 65 19.92 -5.62 -9.86
CA ASP A 65 20.24 -6.07 -8.50
C ASP A 65 21.41 -5.29 -7.87
N MET A 66 22.10 -4.44 -8.65
CA MET A 66 23.20 -3.58 -8.21
C MET A 66 22.82 -2.09 -8.22
N ASP A 67 21.58 -1.76 -8.58
CA ASP A 67 21.09 -0.38 -8.70
C ASP A 67 20.36 0.03 -7.41
N ASP A 68 21.15 0.57 -6.47
CA ASP A 68 20.64 1.07 -5.18
C ASP A 68 19.59 2.19 -5.37
N GLU A 69 19.70 3.02 -6.41
CA GLU A 69 18.73 4.09 -6.68
C GLU A 69 17.37 3.52 -7.08
N LEU A 70 17.38 2.47 -7.91
CA LEU A 70 16.18 1.72 -8.27
C LEU A 70 15.56 1.05 -7.03
N GLU A 71 16.36 0.41 -6.18
CA GLU A 71 15.85 -0.24 -4.96
C GLU A 71 15.21 0.79 -4.02
N MET A 72 15.86 1.94 -3.82
CA MET A 72 15.30 3.05 -3.04
C MET A 72 13.98 3.58 -3.63
N ALA A 73 13.89 3.71 -4.94
CA ALA A 73 12.67 4.17 -5.62
C ALA A 73 11.53 3.14 -5.50
N ALA A 74 11.84 1.85 -5.66
CA ALA A 74 10.87 0.76 -5.48
C ALA A 74 10.35 0.71 -4.05
N ASP A 75 11.21 0.96 -3.06
CA ASP A 75 10.85 0.97 -1.65
C ASP A 75 10.01 2.18 -1.26
N ALA A 76 10.31 3.36 -1.78
CA ALA A 76 9.46 4.53 -1.63
C ALA A 76 8.06 4.28 -2.21
N PHE A 77 7.98 3.71 -3.42
CA PHE A 77 6.71 3.37 -4.04
C PHE A 77 5.92 2.32 -3.23
N MET A 78 6.59 1.26 -2.75
CA MET A 78 5.97 0.27 -1.87
C MET A 78 5.43 0.89 -0.59
N ARG A 79 6.21 1.76 0.05
CA ARG A 79 5.82 2.46 1.27
C ARG A 79 4.53 3.26 1.06
N ASP A 80 4.46 4.03 -0.02
CA ASP A 80 3.27 4.83 -0.34
C ASP A 80 2.04 3.96 -0.62
N MET A 81 2.21 2.83 -1.31
CA MET A 81 1.15 1.86 -1.52
C MET A 81 0.64 1.29 -0.18
N MET A 82 1.56 0.91 0.71
CA MET A 82 1.22 0.35 2.03
C MET A 82 0.51 1.36 2.92
N ILE A 83 0.98 2.62 2.94
CA ILE A 83 0.29 3.72 3.64
C ILE A 83 -1.11 3.91 3.08
N THR A 84 -1.25 3.94 1.75
CA THR A 84 -2.56 4.08 1.10
C THR A 84 -3.52 2.95 1.47
N ALA A 85 -3.03 1.71 1.49
CA ALA A 85 -3.81 0.55 1.90
C ALA A 85 -4.22 0.64 3.38
N ALA A 86 -3.28 0.94 4.28
CA ALA A 86 -3.53 1.07 5.71
C ALA A 86 -4.53 2.19 6.04
N LYS A 87 -4.44 3.35 5.35
CA LYS A 87 -5.43 4.42 5.47
C LYS A 87 -6.83 3.95 5.07
N ARG A 88 -6.94 3.15 4.01
CA ARG A 88 -8.23 2.58 3.56
C ARG A 88 -8.76 1.51 4.50
N GLU A 89 -7.89 0.66 5.06
CA GLU A 89 -8.28 -0.30 6.11
C GLU A 89 -8.88 0.44 7.30
N ARG A 90 -8.19 1.46 7.80
CA ARG A 90 -8.67 2.27 8.93
C ARG A 90 -9.99 2.97 8.61
N ALA A 91 -10.11 3.54 7.41
CA ALA A 91 -11.34 4.15 6.96
C ALA A 91 -12.51 3.15 6.84
N ILE A 92 -12.25 1.91 6.42
CA ILE A 92 -13.26 0.85 6.38
C ILE A 92 -13.73 0.49 7.79
N GLU A 93 -12.83 0.44 8.79
CA GLU A 93 -13.21 0.19 10.19
C GLU A 93 -14.15 1.29 10.72
N ILE A 94 -13.80 2.56 10.49
CA ILE A 94 -14.62 3.71 10.87
C ILE A 94 -15.98 3.68 10.14
N TRP A 95 -15.95 3.42 8.84
CA TRP A 95 -17.15 3.33 8.00
C TRP A 95 -18.09 2.22 8.49
N LYS A 96 -17.55 1.02 8.78
CA LYS A 96 -18.31 -0.11 9.33
C LYS A 96 -18.94 0.23 10.67
N HIS A 97 -18.18 0.87 11.56
CA HIS A 97 -18.71 1.31 12.85
C HIS A 97 -19.85 2.30 12.67
N LYS A 98 -19.72 3.29 11.77
CA LYS A 98 -20.79 4.25 11.49
C LYS A 98 -22.07 3.58 10.95
N HIS A 99 -21.93 2.65 10.02
CA HIS A 99 -23.07 1.97 9.38
C HIS A 99 -23.63 0.79 10.19
N SER A 100 -22.89 0.26 11.16
CA SER A 100 -23.44 -0.77 12.08
C SER A 100 -24.43 -0.20 13.09
N TYR A 101 -24.41 1.12 13.34
CA TYR A 101 -25.43 1.79 14.18
C TYR A 101 -26.70 2.13 13.39
N ASP A 102 -26.63 2.28 12.07
CA ASP A 102 -27.80 2.56 11.22
C ASP A 102 -28.73 1.34 11.05
N GLU A 103 -28.28 0.11 11.36
CA GLU A 103 -29.14 -1.09 11.36
C GLU A 103 -29.96 -1.26 12.65
N VAL A 104 -29.77 -0.41 13.68
CA VAL A 104 -30.37 -0.58 15.01
C VAL A 104 -31.30 0.58 15.42
N ALA A 105 -31.62 1.50 14.50
CA ALA A 105 -32.47 2.67 14.73
C ALA A 105 -33.78 2.62 13.92
#